data_AF-A0A0K8V551-F1
#
_entry.id   AF-A0A0K8V551-F1
#
_cell.length_a   1.000
_cell.length_b   1.000
_cell.length_c   1.000
_cell.angle_alpha   90.00
_cell.angle_beta   90.00
_cell.angle_gamma   90.00
#
_symmetry.space_group_name_H-M   'P 1'
#
loop_
_entity.id
_entity.type
_entity.pdbx_description
1 polymer ?
#
loop_
_entity_poly.entity_id
_entity_poly.type
_entity_poly.pdbx_seq_one_letter_code
_entity_poly.pdbx_strand_id
1 'polypeptide(L)'
;MTQQPEWGIRFSRFFLVPQRVILSIMGFFAILNAYTMRICLSVAITELVVKKNHTDDDGSTAVCVADDLDSESSSGGEYEWSEELQGYILSSFYIGYILTHIPGGLLAEKFGGKWTLSLGILSTAFFTVITPLAIIHGGATWLIVVRILMGIGEGTTFPALSVLLAQWVPIKERGKLGALVLGGGQVGTILGNLLSGILLDAYDWPVVFYFFGGIGLVWFVIF
;
A
#
# COMPACT_ATOMS: atom_id res chain seq x y z
N MET A 1 11.91 -27.41 -16.14
CA MET A 1 13.05 -27.30 -15.21
C MET A 1 14.09 -26.41 -15.86
N THR A 2 14.04 -25.11 -15.61
CA THR A 2 15.07 -24.17 -16.08
C THR A 2 16.32 -24.36 -15.21
N GLN A 3 17.44 -24.70 -15.85
CA GLN A 3 18.73 -24.85 -15.16
C GLN A 3 19.08 -23.55 -14.46
N GLN A 4 19.39 -23.64 -13.16
CA GLN A 4 19.89 -22.52 -12.37
C GLN A 4 21.27 -22.10 -12.91
N PRO A 5 21.52 -20.79 -13.14
CA PRO A 5 22.83 -20.32 -13.58
C PRO A 5 23.90 -20.62 -12.53
N GLU A 6 25.12 -20.96 -12.94
CA GLU A 6 26.20 -21.45 -12.05
C GLU A 6 26.59 -20.45 -10.94
N TRP A 7 26.49 -19.15 -11.21
CA TRP A 7 26.66 -18.11 -10.19
C TRP A 7 25.64 -18.25 -9.04
N GLY A 8 24.38 -18.59 -9.35
CA GLY A 8 23.33 -18.78 -8.36
C GLY A 8 23.56 -20.01 -7.46
N ILE A 9 24.19 -21.06 -8.00
CA ILE A 9 24.59 -22.25 -7.23
C ILE A 9 25.78 -21.92 -6.31
N ARG A 10 26.72 -21.11 -6.78
CA ARG A 10 27.88 -20.69 -5.99
C ARG A 10 27.47 -19.75 -4.85
N PHE A 11 26.48 -18.89 -5.09
CA PHE A 11 25.92 -17.99 -4.08
C PHE A 11 25.02 -18.72 -3.08
N SER A 12 24.27 -19.74 -3.50
CA SER A 12 23.40 -20.54 -2.61
C SER A 12 24.17 -21.40 -1.62
N ARG A 13 25.42 -21.81 -1.94
CA ARG A 13 26.30 -22.49 -0.98
C ARG A 13 26.75 -21.61 0.18
N PHE A 14 26.67 -20.28 0.03
CA PHE A 14 27.08 -19.33 1.07
C PHE A 14 25.96 -19.04 2.09
N PHE A 15 24.70 -19.31 1.72
CA PHE A 15 23.54 -19.16 2.60
C PHE A 15 22.96 -20.53 2.97
N LEU A 16 22.94 -20.86 4.25
CA LEU A 16 22.29 -22.06 4.81
C LEU A 16 20.76 -22.12 4.57
N VAL A 17 20.15 -21.02 4.10
CA VAL A 17 18.71 -20.88 3.94
C VAL A 17 18.28 -21.27 2.51
N PRO A 18 17.26 -22.14 2.34
CA PRO A 18 16.75 -22.50 1.02
C PRO A 18 16.22 -21.28 0.26
N GLN A 19 16.56 -21.13 -1.02
CA GLN A 19 16.15 -19.99 -1.86
C GLN A 19 14.62 -19.76 -1.89
N ARG A 20 13.82 -20.83 -1.80
CA ARG A 20 12.36 -20.73 -1.71
C ARG A 20 11.86 -20.01 -0.46
N VAL A 21 12.58 -20.13 0.66
CA VAL A 21 12.24 -19.44 1.91
C VAL A 21 12.55 -17.95 1.78
N ILE A 22 13.68 -17.61 1.17
CA ILE A 22 14.03 -16.21 0.86
C ILE A 22 12.94 -15.58 -0.02
N LEU A 23 12.49 -16.29 -1.05
CA LEU A 23 11.41 -15.84 -1.93
C LEU A 23 10.09 -15.60 -1.17
N SER A 24 9.74 -16.48 -0.23
CA SER A 24 8.54 -16.30 0.60
C SER A 24 8.68 -15.14 1.60
N ILE A 25 9.87 -14.93 2.17
CA ILE A 25 10.14 -13.76 3.03
C ILE A 25 10.02 -12.47 2.22
N MET A 26 10.60 -12.43 1.03
CA MET A 26 10.48 -11.26 0.15
C MET A 26 9.03 -11.04 -0.32
N GLY A 27 8.28 -12.11 -0.58
CA GLY A 27 6.85 -12.04 -0.88
C GLY A 27 6.01 -11.53 0.30
N PHE A 28 6.36 -11.89 1.53
CA PHE A 28 5.75 -11.32 2.74
C PHE A 28 5.97 -9.81 2.80
N PHE A 29 7.21 -9.35 2.60
CA PHE A 29 7.51 -7.91 2.58
C PHE A 29 6.87 -7.18 1.39
N ALA A 30 6.69 -7.86 0.25
CA ALA A 30 5.96 -7.31 -0.90
C ALA A 30 4.52 -6.97 -0.53
N ILE A 31 3.79 -7.94 0.05
CA ILE A 31 2.41 -7.73 0.49
C ILE A 31 2.34 -6.72 1.63
N LEU A 32 3.27 -6.79 2.59
CA LEU A 32 3.35 -5.82 3.68
C LEU A 32 3.44 -4.39 3.13
N ASN A 33 4.40 -4.13 2.24
CA ASN A 33 4.59 -2.83 1.62
C ASN A 33 3.36 -2.39 0.82
N ALA A 34 2.78 -3.28 0.02
CA ALA A 34 1.57 -3.02 -0.75
C ALA A 34 0.42 -2.53 0.15
N TYR A 35 0.16 -3.24 1.25
CA TYR A 35 -0.90 -2.87 2.19
C TYR A 35 -0.59 -1.57 2.96
N THR A 36 0.66 -1.33 3.33
CA THR A 36 1.03 -0.04 3.98
C THR A 36 0.77 1.15 3.05
N MET A 37 1.17 1.08 1.78
CA MET A 37 0.93 2.13 0.78
C MET A 37 -0.56 2.30 0.46
N ARG A 38 -1.35 1.21 0.51
CA ARG A 38 -2.80 1.28 0.31
C ARG A 38 -3.50 2.07 1.40
N ILE A 39 -3.14 1.79 2.66
CA ILE A 39 -3.83 2.28 3.86
C ILE A 39 -3.36 3.68 4.27
N CYS A 40 -2.13 4.07 3.94
CA CYS A 40 -1.56 5.32 4.43
C CYS A 40 -2.39 6.57 4.07
N LEU A 41 -3.08 6.60 2.93
CA LEU A 41 -3.98 7.72 2.59
C LEU A 41 -5.22 7.77 3.49
N SER A 42 -5.78 6.61 3.87
CA SER A 42 -6.98 6.59 4.71
C SER A 42 -6.73 7.27 6.05
N VAL A 43 -5.51 7.13 6.58
CA VAL A 43 -5.07 7.86 7.77
C VAL A 43 -4.69 9.30 7.41
N ALA A 44 -3.93 9.54 6.35
CA ALA A 44 -3.53 10.91 5.98
C ALA A 44 -4.71 11.85 5.65
N ILE A 45 -5.84 11.32 5.18
CA ILE A 45 -7.05 12.12 4.90
C ILE A 45 -7.58 12.82 6.15
N THR A 46 -7.36 12.26 7.35
CA THR A 46 -7.85 12.88 8.60
C THR A 46 -7.13 14.18 8.94
N GLU A 47 -5.90 14.36 8.44
CA GLU A 47 -5.11 15.59 8.56
C GLU A 47 -5.26 16.49 7.32
N LEU A 48 -5.61 15.93 6.15
CA LEU A 48 -5.80 16.70 4.91
C LEU A 48 -7.14 17.45 4.87
N VAL A 49 -8.18 16.93 5.51
CA VAL A 49 -9.54 17.46 5.40
C VAL A 49 -9.93 18.28 6.63
N VAL A 50 -10.59 19.42 6.40
CA VAL A 50 -11.19 20.22 7.48
C VAL A 50 -12.21 19.38 8.24
N LYS A 51 -12.06 19.29 9.57
CA LYS A 51 -13.04 18.66 10.46
C LYS A 51 -14.30 19.54 10.49
N LYS A 52 -15.42 19.04 9.94
CA LYS A 52 -16.73 19.71 10.05
C LYS A 52 -17.44 19.24 11.31
N ASN A 53 -17.74 20.16 12.23
CA ASN A 53 -18.62 19.87 13.35
C ASN A 53 -20.07 19.86 12.84
N HIS A 54 -20.67 18.66 12.81
CA HIS A 54 -22.10 18.48 12.59
C HIS A 54 -22.85 18.76 13.90
N THR A 55 -22.85 20.02 14.33
CA THR A 55 -23.80 20.49 15.32
C THR A 55 -24.87 21.22 14.55
N ASP A 56 -25.99 20.55 14.29
CA ASP A 56 -27.20 21.21 13.81
C ASP A 56 -27.59 22.23 14.87
N ASP A 57 -27.45 23.51 14.55
CA ASP A 57 -27.97 24.64 15.33
C ASP A 57 -29.49 24.69 15.20
N ASP A 58 -30.15 23.62 15.64
CA ASP A 58 -31.56 23.67 16.00
C ASP A 58 -31.58 23.75 17.53
N GLY A 59 -31.43 24.98 18.02
CA GLY A 59 -31.29 25.28 19.43
C GLY A 59 -32.47 24.72 20.23
N SER A 60 -32.28 23.57 20.90
CA SER A 60 -33.00 23.19 22.13
C SER A 60 -32.62 21.86 22.81
N THR A 61 -31.72 21.02 22.28
CA THR A 61 -31.33 19.78 23.02
C THR A 61 -29.88 19.34 22.82
N ALA A 62 -28.93 20.15 23.26
CA ALA A 62 -27.58 19.64 23.55
C ALA A 62 -27.59 18.94 24.92
N VAL A 63 -27.53 17.60 24.92
CA VAL A 63 -27.48 16.75 26.14
C VAL A 63 -26.09 16.74 26.78
N CYS A 64 -25.08 17.21 26.06
CA CYS A 64 -23.71 17.33 26.55
C CYS A 64 -23.39 18.80 26.74
N VAL A 65 -22.83 19.15 27.90
CA VAL A 65 -22.14 20.44 28.07
C VAL A 65 -21.07 20.49 26.99
N ALA A 66 -21.07 21.56 26.18
CA ALA A 66 -19.98 21.81 25.26
C ALA A 66 -18.70 21.82 26.09
N ASP A 67 -17.80 20.87 25.84
CA ASP A 67 -16.47 20.95 26.39
C ASP A 67 -15.88 22.24 25.78
N ASP A 68 -15.74 23.27 26.61
CA ASP A 68 -14.89 24.43 26.37
C ASP A 68 -13.43 23.95 26.39
N LEU A 69 -13.12 22.99 25.51
CA LEU A 69 -11.77 22.81 25.03
C LEU A 69 -11.55 24.02 24.15
N ASP A 70 -10.83 24.96 24.75
CA ASP A 70 -10.20 26.08 24.10
C ASP A 70 -9.85 25.72 22.66
N SER A 71 -10.07 26.71 21.80
CA SER A 71 -9.67 26.74 20.41
C SER A 71 -8.13 26.71 20.31
N GLU A 72 -7.47 25.71 20.90
CA GLU A 72 -6.11 25.32 20.61
C GLU A 72 -6.11 24.76 19.21
N SER A 73 -6.05 25.66 18.23
CA SER A 73 -5.49 25.48 16.89
C SER A 73 -5.30 24.02 16.47
N SER A 74 -6.38 23.25 16.37
CA SER A 74 -6.28 21.91 15.82
C SER A 74 -6.04 22.17 14.35
N SER A 75 -4.82 21.93 13.89
CA SER A 75 -4.40 21.90 12.49
C SER A 75 -5.52 21.29 11.63
N GLY A 76 -6.43 22.14 11.14
CA GLY A 76 -7.51 21.72 10.29
C GLY A 76 -6.93 21.57 8.90
N GLY A 77 -7.23 20.45 8.24
CA GLY A 77 -6.68 20.19 6.92
C GLY A 77 -7.03 21.29 5.91
N GLU A 78 -6.19 21.48 4.90
CA GLU A 78 -6.33 22.58 3.94
C GLU A 78 -7.47 22.37 2.92
N TYR A 79 -8.04 21.17 2.85
CA TYR A 79 -8.96 20.78 1.80
C TYR A 79 -10.39 20.55 2.31
N GLU A 80 -11.36 21.24 1.73
CA GLU A 80 -12.80 21.03 1.99
C GLU A 80 -13.38 19.86 1.17
N TRP A 81 -12.95 18.64 1.43
CA TRP A 81 -13.51 17.45 0.76
C TRP A 81 -14.71 16.89 1.51
N SER A 82 -15.85 16.73 0.82
CA SER A 82 -17.02 16.04 1.38
C SER A 82 -16.71 14.58 1.69
N GLU A 83 -17.42 13.97 2.63
CA GLU A 83 -17.28 12.54 2.95
C GLU A 83 -17.52 11.65 1.72
N GLU A 84 -18.45 12.04 0.85
CA GLU A 84 -18.69 11.40 -0.43
C GLU A 84 -17.46 11.42 -1.33
N LEU A 85 -16.79 12.58 -1.45
CA LEU A 85 -15.58 12.73 -2.25
C LEU A 85 -14.40 11.94 -1.66
N GLN A 86 -14.26 11.91 -0.34
CA GLN A 86 -13.26 11.08 0.33
C GLN A 86 -13.49 9.58 0.02
N GLY A 87 -14.75 9.15 0.04
CA GLY A 87 -15.14 7.80 -0.37
C GLY A 87 -14.78 7.49 -1.82
N TYR A 88 -14.99 8.44 -2.74
CA TYR A 88 -14.55 8.28 -4.14
C TYR A 88 -13.05 8.22 -4.29
N ILE A 89 -12.29 9.06 -3.58
CA ILE A 89 -10.83 9.03 -3.57
C ILE A 89 -10.32 7.67 -3.11
N LEU A 90 -10.80 7.16 -1.97
CA LEU A 90 -10.39 5.86 -1.43
C LEU A 90 -10.76 4.70 -2.37
N SER A 91 -11.99 4.70 -2.88
CA SER A 91 -12.50 3.60 -3.72
C SER A 91 -11.89 3.58 -5.12
N SER A 92 -11.47 4.73 -5.66
CA SER A 92 -10.88 4.84 -7.01
C SER A 92 -9.68 3.91 -7.25
N PHE A 93 -8.91 3.61 -6.20
CA PHE A 93 -7.84 2.62 -6.23
C PHE A 93 -8.33 1.24 -6.72
N TYR A 94 -9.51 0.81 -6.27
CA TYR A 94 -10.02 -0.52 -6.59
C TYR A 94 -10.45 -0.66 -8.05
N ILE A 95 -10.75 0.45 -8.73
CA ILE A 95 -11.05 0.45 -10.17
C ILE A 95 -9.82 -0.07 -10.94
N GLY A 96 -8.65 0.52 -10.71
CA GLY A 96 -7.41 0.08 -11.34
C GLY A 96 -6.99 -1.33 -10.91
N TYR A 97 -7.22 -1.66 -9.64
CA TYR A 97 -6.89 -2.96 -9.05
C TYR A 97 -7.65 -4.11 -9.72
N ILE A 98 -8.97 -3.97 -9.88
CA ILE A 98 -9.81 -5.01 -10.50
C ILE A 98 -9.47 -5.17 -11.97
N LEU A 99 -9.29 -4.06 -12.71
CA LEU A 99 -8.99 -4.08 -14.13
C LEU A 99 -7.71 -4.85 -14.46
N THR A 100 -6.70 -4.76 -13.59
CA THR A 100 -5.39 -5.39 -13.81
C THR A 100 -5.25 -6.76 -13.17
N HIS A 101 -6.22 -7.21 -12.38
CA HIS A 101 -6.11 -8.47 -11.66
C HIS A 101 -6.04 -9.70 -12.58
N ILE A 102 -6.86 -9.74 -13.64
CA ILE A 102 -6.84 -10.84 -14.64
C ILE A 102 -5.65 -10.69 -15.58
N PRO A 103 -5.42 -9.52 -16.24
CA PRO A 103 -4.26 -9.33 -17.10
C PRO A 103 -2.93 -9.54 -16.37
N GLY A 104 -2.84 -9.15 -15.09
CA GLY A 104 -1.66 -9.34 -14.25
C GLY A 104 -1.29 -10.80 -14.05
N GLY A 105 -2.28 -11.70 -13.95
CA GLY A 105 -2.04 -13.15 -13.91
C GLY A 105 -1.42 -13.67 -15.21
N LEU A 106 -2.01 -13.29 -16.35
CA LEU A 106 -1.49 -13.66 -17.67
C LEU A 106 -0.06 -13.10 -17.88
N LEU A 107 0.18 -11.88 -17.42
CA LEU A 107 1.50 -11.25 -17.48
C LEU A 107 2.52 -12.00 -16.61
N ALA A 108 2.14 -12.42 -15.40
CA ALA A 108 2.98 -13.21 -14.51
C ALA A 108 3.32 -14.60 -15.06
N GLU A 109 2.39 -15.26 -15.74
CA GLU A 109 2.67 -16.54 -16.40
C GLU A 109 3.64 -16.39 -17.58
N LYS A 110 3.48 -15.32 -18.38
CA LYS A 110 4.26 -15.10 -19.60
C LYS A 110 5.65 -14.50 -19.35
N PHE A 111 5.75 -13.51 -18.47
CA PHE A 111 7.00 -12.77 -18.20
C PHE A 111 7.67 -13.18 -16.88
N GLY A 112 7.02 -14.04 -16.10
CA GLY A 112 7.52 -14.56 -14.83
C GLY A 112 7.02 -13.76 -13.62
N GLY A 113 6.56 -14.48 -12.59
CA GLY A 113 5.96 -13.89 -11.39
C GLY A 113 6.88 -12.93 -10.63
N LYS A 114 8.21 -13.12 -10.71
CA LYS A 114 9.18 -12.23 -10.04
C LYS A 114 9.10 -10.82 -10.62
N TRP A 115 9.23 -10.68 -11.94
CA TRP A 115 9.24 -9.38 -12.61
C TRP A 115 7.89 -8.69 -12.52
N THR A 116 6.79 -9.43 -12.72
CA THR A 116 5.44 -8.86 -12.59
C THR A 116 5.18 -8.32 -11.19
N LEU A 117 5.56 -9.06 -10.15
CA LEU A 117 5.45 -8.59 -8.76
C LEU A 117 6.30 -7.35 -8.53
N SER A 118 7.57 -7.38 -8.96
CA SER A 118 8.52 -6.29 -8.74
C SER A 118 8.06 -4.99 -9.39
N LEU A 119 7.63 -5.06 -10.66
CA LEU A 119 7.16 -3.90 -11.42
C LEU A 119 5.83 -3.36 -10.87
N GLY A 120 4.94 -4.24 -10.40
CA GLY A 120 3.69 -3.83 -9.74
C GLY A 120 3.94 -3.01 -8.47
N ILE A 121 4.82 -3.50 -7.59
CA ILE A 121 5.21 -2.77 -6.37
C ILE A 121 5.98 -1.48 -6.70
N LEU A 122 6.90 -1.51 -7.67
CA LEU A 122 7.63 -0.31 -8.13
C LEU A 122 6.67 0.77 -8.62
N SER A 123 5.72 0.41 -9.50
CA SER A 123 4.72 1.33 -10.02
C SER A 123 3.91 1.94 -8.87
N THR A 124 3.45 1.11 -7.94
CA THR A 124 2.68 1.55 -6.77
C THR A 124 3.48 2.50 -5.89
N ALA A 125 4.74 2.15 -5.59
CA ALA A 125 5.63 2.95 -4.76
C ALA A 125 5.95 4.31 -5.40
N PHE A 126 6.21 4.33 -6.71
CA PHE A 126 6.45 5.56 -7.47
C PHE A 126 5.25 6.51 -7.39
N PHE A 127 4.04 6.01 -7.64
CA PHE A 127 2.83 6.82 -7.54
C PHE A 127 2.50 7.23 -6.10
N THR A 128 2.86 6.41 -5.10
CA THR A 128 2.77 6.79 -3.68
C THR A 128 3.65 8.01 -3.39
N VAL A 129 4.91 7.99 -3.82
CA VAL A 129 5.84 9.13 -3.64
C VAL A 129 5.36 10.40 -4.35
N ILE A 130 4.69 10.27 -5.50
CA ILE A 130 4.14 11.42 -6.25
C ILE A 130 2.83 11.95 -5.65
N THR A 131 2.15 11.17 -4.80
CA THR A 131 0.83 11.51 -4.26
C THR A 131 0.78 12.90 -3.61
N PRO A 132 1.74 13.33 -2.77
CA PRO A 132 1.73 14.69 -2.22
C PRO A 132 1.77 15.79 -3.27
N LEU A 133 2.58 15.62 -4.33
CA LEU A 133 2.66 16.59 -5.43
C LEU A 133 1.34 16.65 -6.20
N ALA A 134 0.67 15.51 -6.38
CA ALA A 134 -0.62 15.45 -7.05
C ALA A 134 -1.71 16.19 -6.26
N ILE A 135 -1.69 16.06 -4.92
CA ILE A 135 -2.62 16.78 -4.03
C ILE A 135 -2.37 18.29 -4.08
N ILE A 136 -1.11 18.72 -3.98
CA ILE A 136 -0.74 20.15 -3.96
C ILE A 136 -1.11 20.85 -5.27
N HIS A 137 -0.84 20.23 -6.42
CA HIS A 137 -1.04 20.88 -7.72
C HIS A 137 -2.43 20.67 -8.33
N GLY A 138 -3.11 19.58 -7.98
CA GLY A 138 -4.32 19.15 -8.68
C GLY A 138 -5.46 18.66 -7.80
N GLY A 139 -5.30 18.76 -6.47
CA GLY A 139 -6.34 18.44 -5.49
C GLY A 139 -6.90 17.03 -5.64
N ALA A 140 -8.21 16.90 -5.38
CA ALA A 140 -8.91 15.62 -5.39
C ALA A 140 -8.88 14.92 -6.77
N THR A 141 -9.00 15.66 -7.87
CA THR A 141 -9.06 15.08 -9.22
C THR A 141 -7.75 14.36 -9.58
N TRP A 142 -6.61 14.99 -9.33
CA TRP A 142 -5.31 14.38 -9.59
C TRP A 142 -5.02 13.23 -8.62
N LEU A 143 -5.45 13.36 -7.37
CA LEU A 143 -5.35 12.28 -6.39
C LEU A 143 -6.12 11.03 -6.85
N ILE A 144 -7.33 11.19 -7.39
CA ILE A 144 -8.12 10.08 -7.98
C ILE A 144 -7.36 9.42 -9.14
N VAL A 145 -6.78 10.21 -10.05
CA VAL A 145 -6.00 9.67 -11.19
C VAL A 145 -4.80 8.88 -10.68
N VAL A 146 -4.02 9.44 -9.76
CA VAL A 146 -2.86 8.75 -9.16
C VAL A 146 -3.30 7.47 -8.44
N ARG A 147 -4.44 7.50 -7.73
CA ARG A 147 -4.98 6.30 -7.07
C ARG A 147 -5.36 5.19 -8.04
N ILE A 148 -5.95 5.52 -9.18
CA ILE A 148 -6.24 4.54 -10.23
C ILE A 148 -4.93 3.93 -10.75
N LEU A 149 -3.91 4.75 -11.01
CA LEU A 149 -2.59 4.30 -11.47
C LEU A 149 -1.87 3.40 -10.44
N MET A 150 -1.97 3.72 -9.15
CA MET A 150 -1.52 2.86 -8.05
C MET A 150 -2.23 1.51 -8.09
N GLY A 151 -3.57 1.53 -8.22
CA GLY A 151 -4.38 0.32 -8.31
C GLY A 151 -3.99 -0.58 -9.48
N ILE A 152 -3.71 0.01 -10.65
CA ILE A 152 -3.23 -0.70 -11.85
C ILE A 152 -1.91 -1.45 -11.56
N GLY A 153 -0.97 -0.81 -10.87
CA GLY A 153 0.28 -1.47 -10.47
C GLY A 153 0.05 -2.59 -9.47
N GLU A 154 -0.64 -2.27 -8.37
CA GLU A 154 -0.80 -3.16 -7.23
C GLU A 154 -1.72 -4.37 -7.52
N GLY A 155 -2.66 -4.24 -8.46
CA GLY A 155 -3.58 -5.32 -8.86
C GLY A 155 -2.87 -6.56 -9.42
N THR A 156 -1.62 -6.42 -9.87
CA THR A 156 -0.80 -7.53 -10.36
C THR A 156 -0.15 -8.38 -9.26
N THR A 157 -0.13 -7.88 -8.01
CA THR A 157 0.63 -8.44 -6.87
C THR A 157 0.19 -9.87 -6.51
N PHE A 158 -1.11 -10.08 -6.27
CA PHE A 158 -1.64 -11.38 -5.87
C PHE A 158 -1.56 -12.46 -6.97
N PRO A 159 -1.92 -12.16 -8.23
CA PRO A 159 -1.69 -13.09 -9.34
C PRO A 159 -0.21 -13.46 -9.49
N ALA A 160 0.70 -12.47 -9.44
CA ALA A 160 2.13 -12.70 -9.59
C ALA A 160 2.70 -13.58 -8.47
N LEU A 161 2.29 -13.33 -7.22
CA LEU A 161 2.68 -14.16 -6.08
C LEU A 161 2.13 -15.59 -6.20
N SER A 162 0.91 -15.76 -6.67
CA SER A 162 0.30 -17.07 -6.88
C SER A 162 1.11 -17.89 -7.89
N VAL A 163 1.49 -17.28 -9.02
CA VAL A 163 2.36 -17.90 -10.03
C VAL A 163 3.75 -18.20 -9.45
N LEU A 164 4.33 -17.26 -8.71
CA LEU A 164 5.66 -17.39 -8.15
C LEU A 164 5.76 -18.53 -7.12
N LEU A 165 4.79 -18.61 -6.20
CA LEU A 165 4.67 -19.72 -5.25
C LEU A 165 4.38 -21.05 -5.97
N ALA A 166 3.59 -21.01 -7.05
CA ALA A 166 3.29 -22.19 -7.84
C ALA A 166 4.51 -22.79 -8.55
N GLN A 167 5.47 -21.95 -8.95
CA GLN A 167 6.67 -22.37 -9.67
C GLN A 167 7.82 -22.77 -8.74
N TRP A 168 7.98 -22.08 -7.61
CA TRP A 168 9.18 -22.21 -6.76
C TRP A 168 8.97 -23.00 -5.47
N VAL A 169 7.72 -23.18 -5.03
CA VAL A 169 7.42 -23.87 -3.76
C VAL A 169 6.84 -25.27 -4.01
N PRO A 170 7.43 -26.33 -3.42
CA PRO A 170 6.89 -27.69 -3.47
C PRO A 170 5.50 -27.78 -2.85
N ILE A 171 4.63 -28.65 -3.38
CA ILE A 171 3.23 -28.78 -2.96
C ILE A 171 3.09 -29.01 -1.45
N LYS A 172 3.98 -29.81 -0.84
CA LYS A 172 3.96 -30.12 0.61
C LYS A 172 4.20 -28.90 1.51
N GLU A 173 4.95 -27.91 1.04
CA GLU A 173 5.30 -26.70 1.81
C GLU A 173 4.50 -25.47 1.35
N ARG A 174 3.79 -25.54 0.21
CA ARG A 174 3.09 -24.42 -0.42
C ARG A 174 2.04 -23.78 0.47
N GLY A 175 1.31 -24.58 1.25
CA GLY A 175 0.34 -24.04 2.23
C GLY A 175 1.00 -23.18 3.30
N LYS A 176 2.12 -23.64 3.88
CA LYS A 176 2.84 -22.93 4.95
C LYS A 176 3.48 -21.64 4.45
N LEU A 177 4.21 -21.73 3.33
CA LEU A 177 4.89 -20.57 2.75
C LEU A 177 3.91 -19.58 2.10
N GLY A 178 2.81 -20.07 1.53
CA GLY A 178 1.73 -19.22 1.05
C GLY A 178 1.02 -18.47 2.18
N ALA A 179 0.72 -19.15 3.29
CA ALA A 179 0.15 -18.51 4.47
C ALA A 179 1.09 -17.46 5.07
N LEU A 180 2.40 -17.74 5.12
CA LEU A 180 3.41 -16.75 5.52
C LEU A 180 3.33 -15.51 4.65
N VAL A 181 3.40 -15.65 3.32
CA VAL A 181 3.33 -14.53 2.37
C VAL A 181 2.05 -13.71 2.57
N LEU A 182 0.88 -14.37 2.57
CA LEU A 182 -0.42 -13.71 2.70
C LEU A 182 -0.62 -13.02 4.06
N GLY A 183 0.00 -13.55 5.12
CA GLY A 183 0.03 -12.92 6.44
C GLY A 183 0.63 -11.52 6.43
N GLY A 184 1.48 -11.20 5.44
CA GLY A 184 2.05 -9.87 5.23
C GLY A 184 0.99 -8.78 5.09
N GLY A 185 -0.20 -9.08 4.57
CA GLY A 185 -1.26 -8.09 4.39
C GLY A 185 -1.86 -7.62 5.71
N GLN A 186 -2.05 -8.54 6.65
CA GLN A 186 -2.57 -8.20 7.98
C GLN A 186 -1.52 -7.43 8.79
N VAL A 187 -0.26 -7.89 8.75
CA VAL A 187 0.85 -7.19 9.40
C VAL A 187 1.04 -5.79 8.80
N GLY A 188 1.00 -5.66 7.47
CA GLY A 188 1.09 -4.38 6.78
C GLY A 188 -0.07 -3.44 7.09
N THR A 189 -1.27 -3.97 7.33
CA THR A 189 -2.42 -3.16 7.77
C THR A 189 -2.22 -2.59 9.16
N ILE A 190 -1.78 -3.43 10.10
CA ILE A 190 -1.54 -3.02 11.49
C ILE A 190 -0.41 -1.99 11.53
N LEU A 191 0.73 -2.31 10.90
CA LEU A 191 1.89 -1.42 10.85
C LEU A 191 1.59 -0.14 10.07
N GLY A 192 0.85 -0.22 8.97
CA GLY A 192 0.46 0.92 8.16
C GLY A 192 -0.34 1.92 8.98
N ASN A 193 -1.37 1.47 9.70
CA ASN A 193 -2.17 2.33 10.58
C ASN A 193 -1.33 2.91 11.73
N LEU A 194 -0.59 2.05 12.45
CA LEU A 194 0.21 2.48 13.60
C LEU A 194 1.29 3.49 13.22
N LEU A 195 2.11 3.17 12.21
CA LEU A 195 3.20 4.02 11.79
C LEU A 195 2.70 5.30 11.11
N SER A 196 1.58 5.24 10.35
CA SER A 196 0.98 6.47 9.81
C SER A 196 0.54 7.40 10.93
N GLY A 197 -0.11 6.90 11.98
CA GLY A 197 -0.53 7.71 13.12
C GLY A 197 0.66 8.36 13.83
N ILE A 198 1.72 7.60 14.13
CA ILE A 198 2.94 8.12 14.75
C ILE A 198 3.62 9.17 13.86
N LEU A 199 3.65 8.96 12.54
CA LEU A 199 4.26 9.90 11.61
C LEU A 199 3.46 11.21 11.50
N LEU A 200 2.13 11.14 11.48
CA LEU A 200 1.26 12.30 11.39
C LEU A 200 1.23 13.14 12.67
N ASP A 201 1.47 12.51 13.83
CA ASP A 201 1.61 13.22 15.11
C ASP A 201 2.92 14.04 15.18
N ALA A 202 3.99 13.53 14.55
CA ALA A 202 5.32 14.12 14.62
C ALA A 202 5.69 15.02 13.42
N TYR A 203 5.08 14.80 12.25
CA TYR A 203 5.44 15.44 10.98
C TYR A 203 4.22 15.75 10.12
N ASP A 204 4.41 16.60 9.11
CA ASP A 204 3.37 16.90 8.12
C ASP A 204 2.96 15.66 7.30
N TRP A 205 1.71 15.69 6.84
CA TRP A 205 1.08 14.62 6.06
C TRP A 205 1.86 14.08 4.85
N PRO A 206 2.68 14.85 4.11
CA PRO A 206 3.44 14.31 2.96
C PRO A 206 4.44 13.21 3.36
N VAL A 207 4.96 13.27 4.59
CA VAL A 207 6.02 12.37 5.07
C VAL A 207 5.57 10.91 5.04
N VAL A 208 4.29 10.63 5.32
CA VAL A 208 3.74 9.28 5.31
C VAL A 208 3.88 8.63 3.93
N PHE A 209 3.61 9.39 2.86
CA PHE A 209 3.71 8.91 1.48
C PHE A 209 5.17 8.67 1.07
N TYR A 210 6.07 9.59 1.45
CA TYR A 210 7.49 9.43 1.17
C TYR A 210 8.11 8.26 1.93
N PHE A 211 7.70 8.04 3.17
CA PHE A 211 8.18 6.94 3.99
C PHE A 211 7.79 5.57 3.42
N PHE A 212 6.50 5.30 3.23
CA PHE A 212 6.05 4.01 2.70
C PHE A 212 6.42 3.81 1.23
N GLY A 213 6.32 4.86 0.41
CA GLY A 213 6.77 4.82 -0.98
C GLY A 213 8.27 4.54 -1.09
N GLY A 214 9.09 5.18 -0.25
CA GLY A 214 10.53 4.95 -0.19
C GLY A 214 10.88 3.52 0.20
N ILE A 215 10.22 2.95 1.21
CA ILE A 215 10.39 1.54 1.60
C ILE A 215 10.03 0.60 0.43
N GLY A 216 8.95 0.89 -0.30
CA GLY A 216 8.56 0.14 -1.50
C GLY A 216 9.62 0.18 -2.61
N LEU A 217 10.23 1.35 -2.84
CA LEU A 217 11.31 1.52 -3.82
C LEU A 217 12.58 0.75 -3.40
N VAL A 218 12.96 0.83 -2.12
CA VAL A 218 14.10 0.08 -1.58
C VAL A 218 13.86 -1.43 -1.71
N TRP A 219 12.65 -1.89 -1.41
CA TRP A 219 12.29 -3.30 -1.58
C TRP A 219 12.46 -3.77 -3.04
N PHE A 220 12.05 -2.95 -4.02
CA PHE A 220 12.24 -3.26 -5.44
C PHE A 220 13.74 -3.44 -5.80
N VAL A 221 14.62 -2.59 -5.27
CA VAL A 221 16.07 -2.68 -5.52
C VAL A 221 16.67 -3.96 -4.93
N ILE A 222 16.12 -4.45 -3.81
CA ILE A 222 16.62 -5.65 -3.11
C ILE A 222 16.11 -6.96 -3.73
N PHE A 223 14.91 -6.96 -4.32
CA PHE A 223 14.19 -8.18 -4.72
C PHE A 223 14.66 -8.80 -6.06
#